data_AF-A0A7S0PST6-F1
#
_entry.id   AF-A0A7S0PST6-F1
#
_cell.length_a   1.000
_cell.length_b   1.000
_cell.length_c   1.000
_cell.angle_alpha   90.00
_cell.angle_beta   90.00
_cell.angle_gamma   90.00
#
_symmetry.space_group_name_H-M   'P 1'
#
loop_
_entity.id
_entity.type
_entity.pdbx_description
1 polymer ?
#
loop_
_entity_poly.entity_id
_entity_poly.type
_entity_poly.pdbx_seq_one_letter_code
_entity_poly.pdbx_strand_id
1 'polypeptide(L)'
;MFQPDHGGFNNARMGFESMLVLAHATGRTLVMPPRSDVEHLRKGPAFTYNDVFHLDFLTAEHSGLDIISMEEFLEREGATGQLLDQSSGTSLKPPQNQTNWKQRKHLDCLWDYLSKVGYVPKWNPNRCVAAIPASSETKH
;
A
#
# COMPACT_ATOMS: atom_id res chain seq x y z
N MET A 1 2.37 2.45 -2.16
CA MET A 1 1.15 1.74 -1.71
C MET A 1 1.26 0.31 -2.19
N PHE A 2 0.82 -0.67 -1.39
CA PHE A 2 0.90 -2.07 -1.76
C PHE A 2 -0.43 -2.57 -2.32
N GLN A 3 -0.42 -3.08 -3.55
CA GLN A 3 -1.52 -3.79 -4.17
C GLN A 3 -1.18 -5.29 -4.21
N PRO A 4 -1.97 -6.16 -3.58
CA PRO A 4 -1.79 -7.60 -3.68
C PRO A 4 -1.96 -8.06 -5.13
N ASP A 5 -1.14 -9.03 -5.54
CA ASP A 5 -1.38 -9.74 -6.78
C ASP A 5 -2.64 -10.62 -6.66
N HIS A 6 -3.27 -10.92 -7.79
CA HIS A 6 -4.39 -11.87 -7.91
C HIS A 6 -3.93 -13.33 -7.77
N GLY A 7 -2.66 -13.56 -7.46
CA GLY A 7 -2.14 -14.89 -7.16
C GLY A 7 -2.64 -15.44 -5.82
N GLY A 8 -2.33 -16.71 -5.57
CA GLY A 8 -2.59 -17.34 -4.27
C GLY A 8 -1.80 -16.71 -3.12
N PHE A 9 -2.18 -17.06 -1.88
CA PHE A 9 -1.64 -16.50 -0.64
C PHE A 9 -0.11 -16.39 -0.56
N ASN A 10 0.62 -17.38 -1.09
CA ASN A 10 2.09 -17.36 -1.06
C ASN A 10 2.70 -16.19 -1.85
N ASN A 11 2.10 -15.81 -2.98
CA ASN A 11 2.58 -14.67 -3.78
C ASN A 11 2.27 -13.35 -3.05
N ALA A 12 1.06 -13.24 -2.51
CA ALA A 12 0.63 -12.13 -1.67
C ALA A 12 1.57 -11.92 -0.45
N ARG A 13 1.95 -13.02 0.22
CA ARG A 13 2.92 -13.02 1.32
C ARG A 13 4.31 -12.54 0.89
N MET A 14 4.84 -13.07 -0.21
CA MET A 14 6.17 -12.69 -0.70
C MET A 14 6.24 -11.20 -1.06
N GLY A 15 5.18 -10.69 -1.70
CA GLY A 15 5.04 -9.27 -2.00
C GLY A 15 5.00 -8.42 -0.73
N PHE A 16 4.25 -8.85 0.28
CA PHE A 16 4.15 -8.14 1.56
C PHE A 16 5.50 -8.05 2.29
N GLU A 17 6.22 -9.18 2.44
CA GLU A 17 7.53 -9.20 3.12
C GLU A 17 8.54 -8.27 2.40
N SER A 18 8.52 -8.24 1.07
CA SER A 18 9.37 -7.35 0.27
C SER A 18 9.03 -5.86 0.51
N MET A 19 7.74 -5.53 0.58
CA MET A 19 7.30 -4.15 0.85
C MET A 19 7.65 -3.71 2.27
N LEU A 20 7.59 -4.60 3.25
CA LEU A 20 7.98 -4.31 4.63
C LEU A 20 9.45 -3.93 4.73
N VAL A 21 10.33 -4.70 4.07
CA VAL A 21 11.77 -4.39 4.01
C VAL A 21 12.02 -3.06 3.30
N LEU A 22 11.34 -2.81 2.18
CA LEU A 22 11.48 -1.54 1.46
C LEU A 22 11.00 -0.34 2.28
N ALA A 23 9.88 -0.46 2.98
CA ALA A 23 9.33 0.58 3.83
C ALA A 23 10.32 0.93 4.96
N HIS A 24 10.83 -0.09 5.66
CA HIS A 24 11.83 0.09 6.72
C HIS A 24 13.12 0.71 6.18
N ALA A 25 13.66 0.20 5.07
CA ALA A 25 14.93 0.68 4.52
C ALA A 25 14.83 2.09 3.92
N THR A 26 13.65 2.52 3.47
CA THR A 26 13.44 3.86 2.91
C THR A 26 12.88 4.87 3.92
N GLY A 27 12.55 4.45 5.14
CA GLY A 27 11.88 5.26 6.14
C GLY A 27 10.50 5.76 5.70
N ARG A 28 9.84 5.04 4.78
CA ARG A 28 8.51 5.40 4.27
C ARG A 28 7.42 4.61 4.99
N THR A 29 6.28 5.25 5.20
CA THR A 29 5.09 4.58 5.73
C THR A 29 4.52 3.59 4.71
N LEU A 30 4.34 2.34 5.14
CA LEU A 30 3.68 1.30 4.36
C LEU A 30 2.16 1.42 4.51
N VAL A 31 1.46 1.65 3.41
CA VAL A 31 -0.01 1.61 3.38
C VAL A 31 -0.48 0.20 3.03
N MET A 32 -1.21 -0.41 3.95
CA MET A 32 -1.78 -1.75 3.80
C MET A 32 -3.01 -1.73 2.88
N PRO A 33 -3.18 -2.73 2.01
CA PRO A 33 -4.37 -2.85 1.18
C PRO A 33 -5.63 -3.06 2.04
N PRO A 34 -6.82 -2.68 1.52
CA PRO A 34 -8.09 -3.08 2.14
C PRO A 34 -8.19 -4.60 2.26
N ARG A 35 -9.03 -5.07 3.19
CA ARG A 35 -9.40 -6.49 3.28
C ARG A 35 -9.91 -6.98 1.92
N SER A 36 -9.30 -8.05 1.42
CA SER A 36 -9.72 -8.70 0.17
C SER A 36 -9.76 -10.20 0.36
N ASP A 37 -10.64 -10.86 -0.38
CA ASP A 37 -10.60 -12.33 -0.48
C ASP A 37 -9.34 -12.70 -1.27
N VAL A 38 -8.49 -13.58 -0.73
CA VAL A 38 -7.31 -14.07 -1.48
C VAL A 38 -7.78 -15.12 -2.48
N GLU A 39 -7.30 -15.01 -3.72
CA GLU A 39 -7.61 -15.99 -4.75
C GLU A 39 -7.11 -17.39 -4.34
N HIS A 40 -7.92 -18.42 -4.58
CA HIS A 40 -7.68 -19.83 -4.21
C HIS A 40 -7.74 -20.20 -2.71
N LEU A 41 -7.91 -19.26 -1.78
CA LEU A 41 -8.30 -19.63 -0.42
C LEU A 41 -9.78 -20.07 -0.46
N ARG A 42 -10.03 -21.38 -0.25
CA ARG A 42 -11.39 -21.99 -0.21
C ARG A 42 -12.32 -21.07 0.60
N LYS A 43 -13.39 -20.55 -0.03
CA LYS A 43 -14.53 -19.80 0.56
C LYS A 43 -14.38 -19.59 2.08
N GLY A 44 -13.47 -18.69 2.45
CA GLY A 44 -13.17 -18.30 3.82
C GLY A 44 -13.50 -16.82 3.99
N PRO A 45 -13.55 -16.31 5.22
CA PRO A 45 -13.76 -14.89 5.46
C PRO A 45 -12.64 -14.06 4.78
N ALA A 46 -12.98 -12.83 4.41
CA ALA A 46 -12.05 -11.88 3.82
C ALA A 46 -10.75 -11.78 4.64
N PHE A 47 -9.62 -11.81 3.94
CA PHE A 47 -8.30 -11.95 4.53
C PHE A 47 -7.68 -10.58 4.80
N THR A 48 -7.02 -10.45 5.95
CA THR A 48 -6.13 -9.33 6.28
C THR A 48 -4.75 -9.86 6.60
N TYR A 49 -3.72 -9.12 6.23
CA TYR A 49 -2.36 -9.44 6.66
C TYR A 49 -2.20 -9.39 8.19
N ASN A 50 -2.98 -8.58 8.92
CA ASN A 50 -3.01 -8.57 10.39
C ASN A 50 -3.47 -9.90 11.00
N ASP A 51 -4.21 -10.72 10.24
CA ASP A 51 -4.72 -12.01 10.73
C ASP A 51 -3.61 -13.09 10.72
N VAL A 52 -2.48 -12.84 10.04
CA VAL A 52 -1.34 -13.76 9.94
C VAL A 52 -0.05 -13.16 10.50
N PHE A 53 0.12 -11.84 10.37
CA PHE A 53 1.26 -11.10 10.88
C PHE A 53 0.82 -10.21 12.04
N HIS A 54 1.51 -10.33 13.16
CA HIS A 54 1.33 -9.47 14.31
C HIS A 54 1.94 -8.07 14.04
N LEU A 55 1.30 -7.27 13.18
CA LEU A 55 1.86 -6.00 12.70
C LEU A 55 2.13 -5.00 13.84
N ASP A 56 1.30 -5.02 14.88
CA ASP A 56 1.48 -4.14 16.06
C ASP A 56 2.79 -4.43 16.80
N PHE A 57 3.25 -5.69 16.78
CA PHE A 57 4.53 -6.06 17.35
C PHE A 57 5.69 -5.65 16.43
N LEU A 58 5.53 -5.79 15.11
CA LEU A 58 6.55 -5.39 14.15
C LEU A 58 6.83 -3.88 14.16
N THR A 59 5.79 -3.05 14.29
CA THR A 59 5.95 -1.59 14.40
C THR A 59 6.55 -1.18 15.75
N ALA A 60 6.24 -1.91 16.83
CA ALA A 60 6.80 -1.66 18.16
C ALA A 60 8.28 -2.09 18.27
N GLU A 61 8.67 -3.18 17.63
CA GLU A 61 10.03 -3.74 17.70
C GLU A 61 11.01 -3.06 16.74
N HIS A 62 10.53 -2.56 15.59
CA HIS A 62 11.37 -1.92 14.58
C HIS A 62 11.09 -0.42 14.48
N SER A 63 11.87 0.38 15.24
CA SER A 63 11.87 1.84 15.10
C SER A 63 12.16 2.24 13.65
N GLY A 64 11.25 2.97 13.02
CA GLY A 64 11.35 3.39 11.60
C GLY A 64 10.50 2.57 10.62
N LEU A 65 9.71 1.61 11.12
CA LEU A 65 8.66 0.96 10.33
C LEU A 65 7.29 1.48 10.75
N ASP A 66 6.72 2.39 9.95
CA ASP A 66 5.36 2.87 10.13
C ASP A 66 4.42 2.15 9.16
N ILE A 67 3.36 1.54 9.68
CA ILE A 67 2.34 0.85 8.89
C ILE A 67 0.99 1.48 9.19
N ILE A 68 0.27 1.90 8.15
CA ILE A 68 -1.09 2.44 8.26
C ILE A 68 -2.07 1.67 7.38
N SER A 69 -3.34 1.72 7.73
CA SER A 69 -4.39 1.12 6.90
C SER A 69 -4.71 1.97 5.67
N MET A 70 -5.28 1.38 4.62
CA MET A 70 -5.79 2.15 3.47
C MET A 70 -6.85 3.18 3.88
N GLU A 71 -7.71 2.83 4.84
CA GLU A 71 -8.75 3.72 5.35
C GLU A 71 -8.13 4.98 5.97
N GLU A 72 -7.15 4.79 6.86
CA GLU A 72 -6.40 5.88 7.50
C GLU A 72 -5.64 6.73 6.48
N PHE A 73 -5.00 6.10 5.48
CA PHE A 73 -4.36 6.82 4.38
C PHE A 73 -5.35 7.70 3.61
N LEU A 74 -6.50 7.14 3.22
CA LEU A 74 -7.52 7.87 2.46
C LEU A 74 -8.17 8.98 3.29
N GLU A 75 -8.28 8.84 4.61
CA GLU A 75 -8.76 9.89 5.51
C GLU A 75 -7.78 11.05 5.62
N ARG A 76 -6.48 10.74 5.79
CA ARG A 76 -5.43 11.77 5.97
C ARG A 76 -5.09 12.49 4.68
N GLU A 77 -4.90 11.75 3.59
CA GLU A 77 -4.36 12.30 2.33
C GLU A 77 -5.42 12.43 1.24
N GLY A 78 -6.30 11.44 1.10
CA GLY A 78 -7.30 11.40 0.04
C GLY A 78 -8.44 12.41 0.25
N ALA A 79 -9.12 12.33 1.40
CA ALA A 79 -10.30 13.11 1.71
C ALA A 79 -9.98 14.62 1.88
N THR A 80 -8.76 14.93 2.31
CA THR A 80 -8.24 16.29 2.45
C THR A 80 -7.93 16.95 1.10
N GLY A 81 -7.92 16.18 0.00
CA GLY A 81 -7.65 16.70 -1.34
C GLY A 81 -6.18 17.00 -1.60
N GLN A 82 -5.27 16.42 -0.81
CA GLN A 82 -3.82 16.61 -1.00
C GLN A 82 -3.26 15.79 -2.16
N LEU A 83 -3.99 14.76 -2.58
CA LEU A 83 -3.58 13.87 -3.67
C LEU A 83 -3.89 14.50 -5.03
N LEU A 84 -2.84 14.69 -5.84
CA LEU A 84 -2.93 15.25 -7.17
C LEU A 84 -2.94 14.13 -8.21
N ASP A 85 -3.79 14.26 -9.22
CA ASP A 85 -3.70 13.46 -10.44
C ASP A 85 -2.40 13.80 -11.17
N GLN A 86 -1.57 12.78 -11.40
CA GLN A 86 -0.26 12.92 -12.03
C GLN A 86 -0.33 13.48 -13.47
N SER A 87 -1.48 13.33 -14.14
CA SER A 87 -1.68 13.79 -15.52
C SER A 87 -2.16 15.23 -15.62
N SER A 88 -3.09 15.63 -14.75
CA SER A 88 -3.75 16.94 -14.79
C SER A 88 -3.20 17.93 -13.75
N GLY A 89 -2.48 17.45 -12.73
CA GLY A 89 -2.01 18.25 -11.60
C GLY A 89 -3.13 18.76 -10.69
N THR A 90 -4.37 18.25 -10.87
CA THR A 90 -5.53 18.67 -10.10
C THR A 90 -5.77 17.76 -8.90
N SER A 91 -6.32 18.33 -7.83
CA SER A 91 -6.72 17.56 -6.65
C SER A 91 -7.81 16.55 -7.01
N LEU A 92 -7.54 15.27 -6.76
CA LEU A 92 -8.46 14.18 -7.03
C LEU A 92 -8.91 13.52 -5.73
N LYS A 93 -10.21 13.55 -5.49
CA LYS A 93 -10.81 12.89 -4.33
C LYS A 93 -11.00 11.39 -4.55
N PRO A 94 -11.04 10.59 -3.48
CA PRO A 94 -11.33 9.16 -3.56
C PRO A 94 -12.66 8.88 -4.28
N PRO A 95 -12.81 7.73 -4.95
CA PRO A 95 -14.06 7.36 -5.62
C PRO A 95 -15.24 7.42 -4.63
N GLN A 96 -16.34 8.07 -5.05
CA GLN A 96 -17.53 8.27 -4.22
C GLN A 96 -17.25 9.01 -2.89
N ASN A 97 -16.11 9.71 -2.76
CA ASN A 97 -15.60 10.29 -1.50
C ASN A 97 -15.54 9.27 -0.35
N GLN A 98 -15.31 7.99 -0.67
CA GLN A 98 -15.31 6.90 0.30
C GLN A 98 -13.88 6.58 0.76
N THR A 99 -13.69 6.51 2.08
CA THR A 99 -12.42 6.11 2.72
C THR A 99 -12.45 4.66 3.20
N ASN A 100 -13.63 4.14 3.57
CA ASN A 100 -13.77 2.77 4.04
C ASN A 100 -14.12 1.80 2.90
N TRP A 101 -13.19 0.89 2.58
CA TRP A 101 -13.32 -0.10 1.51
C TRP A 101 -13.41 -1.56 1.99
N LYS A 102 -13.64 -1.79 3.30
CA LYS A 102 -13.55 -3.12 3.95
C LYS A 102 -14.55 -4.17 3.45
N GLN A 103 -15.66 -3.78 2.81
CA GLN A 103 -16.77 -4.67 2.45
C GLN A 103 -17.02 -4.76 0.94
N ARG A 104 -16.16 -4.16 0.10
CA ARG A 104 -16.35 -4.11 -1.35
C ARG A 104 -15.67 -5.29 -2.02
N LYS A 105 -16.43 -6.05 -2.81
CA LYS A 105 -15.90 -7.14 -3.66
C LYS A 105 -15.10 -6.65 -4.87
N HIS A 106 -15.30 -5.40 -5.27
CA HIS A 106 -14.65 -4.78 -6.43
C HIS A 106 -13.84 -3.58 -5.96
N LEU A 107 -12.51 -3.75 -5.93
CA LEU A 107 -11.55 -2.71 -5.57
C LEU A 107 -10.99 -1.98 -6.81
N ASP A 108 -11.46 -2.32 -8.02
CA ASP A 108 -10.91 -1.80 -9.29
C ASP A 108 -10.94 -0.27 -9.35
N CYS A 109 -12.03 0.37 -8.94
CA CYS A 109 -12.14 1.83 -8.92
C CYS A 109 -11.16 2.47 -7.91
N LEU A 110 -10.90 1.79 -6.78
CA LEU A 110 -9.92 2.27 -5.81
C LEU A 110 -8.51 2.15 -6.40
N TRP A 111 -8.17 1.03 -7.01
CA TRP A 111 -6.85 0.84 -7.63
C TRP A 111 -6.61 1.77 -8.81
N ASP A 112 -7.62 2.00 -9.66
CA ASP A 112 -7.56 3.00 -10.74
C ASP A 112 -7.29 4.41 -10.18
N TYR A 113 -8.01 4.80 -9.13
CA TYR A 113 -7.74 6.06 -8.42
C TYR A 113 -6.30 6.14 -7.89
N LEU A 114 -5.85 5.12 -7.15
CA LEU A 114 -4.51 5.09 -6.56
C LEU A 114 -3.41 5.10 -7.62
N SER A 115 -3.64 4.50 -8.79
CA SER A 115 -2.70 4.54 -9.91
C SER A 115 -2.58 5.93 -10.56
N LYS A 116 -3.62 6.75 -10.48
CA LYS A 116 -3.63 8.13 -11.01
C LYS A 116 -2.95 9.11 -10.07
N VAL A 117 -3.11 8.93 -8.76
CA VAL A 117 -2.51 9.83 -7.75
C VAL A 117 -1.13 9.37 -7.29
N GLY A 118 -0.85 8.07 -7.37
CA GLY A 118 0.41 7.46 -6.99
C GLY A 118 1.45 7.56 -8.10
N TYR A 119 2.71 7.79 -7.70
CA TYR A 119 3.83 7.70 -8.62
C TYR A 119 4.32 6.26 -8.74
N VAL A 120 4.24 5.69 -9.94
CA VAL A 120 4.86 4.41 -10.28
C VAL A 120 6.10 4.70 -11.15
N PRO A 121 7.33 4.46 -10.64
CA PRO A 121 8.52 4.68 -11.42
C PRO A 121 8.54 3.78 -12.65
N LYS A 122 8.92 4.33 -13.81
CA LYS A 122 9.19 3.52 -15.00
C LYS A 122 10.43 2.67 -14.72
N TRP A 123 10.23 1.38 -14.56
CA TRP A 123 11.29 0.43 -14.22
C TRP A 123 11.56 -0.51 -15.38
N ASN A 124 12.83 -0.67 -15.75
CA ASN A 124 13.27 -1.70 -16.69
C ASN A 124 14.32 -2.59 -16.00
N PRO A 125 14.03 -3.86 -15.71
CA PRO A 125 14.94 -4.72 -14.95
C PRO A 125 16.29 -4.97 -15.66
N ASN A 126 16.36 -4.80 -16.98
CA ASN A 126 17.60 -4.95 -17.74
C ASN A 126 18.44 -3.67 -17.80
N ARG A 127 17.91 -2.54 -17.33
CA ARG A 127 18.57 -1.22 -17.41
C ARG A 127 18.58 -0.44 -16.09
N CYS A 128 17.81 -0.86 -15.10
CA CYS A 128 17.61 -0.14 -13.85
C CYS A 128 18.00 -1.05 -12.67
N VAL A 129 18.68 -0.47 -11.67
CA VAL A 129 19.00 -1.11 -10.39
C VAL A 129 18.50 -0.20 -9.27
N ALA A 130 17.99 -0.79 -8.20
CA ALA A 130 17.31 -0.09 -7.13
C ALA A 130 18.40 0.28 -6.13
N ALA A 131 18.63 1.58 -5.95
CA ALA A 131 19.55 2.08 -4.95
C ALA A 131 18.73 2.59 -3.76
N ILE A 132 18.90 1.95 -2.62
CA ILE A 132 18.32 2.39 -1.35
C ILE A 132 19.44 3.09 -0.58
N PRO A 133 19.27 4.36 -0.18
CA PRO A 133 20.31 5.08 0.54
C PRO A 133 20.59 4.41 1.89
N ALA A 134 21.86 4.39 2.30
CA ALA A 134 22.32 3.71 3.51
C ALA A 134 21.90 4.42 4.81
N SER A 135 21.44 5.68 4.74
CA SER A 135 20.94 6.45 5.88
C SER A 135 19.68 7.23 5.53
N SER A 136 18.79 7.35 6.51
CA SER A 136 17.57 8.16 6.49
C SER A 136 17.83 9.59 6.98
N GLU A 137 18.94 10.21 6.57
CA GLU A 137 19.22 11.60 6.97
C GLU A 137 18.20 12.54 6.33
N THR A 138 17.26 12.97 7.17
CA THR A 138 16.27 13.98 6.84
C THR A 138 17.01 15.32 6.87
N LYS A 139 17.27 15.92 5.70
CA LYS A 139 17.77 17.30 5.67
C LYS A 139 16.66 18.20 6.21
N HIS A 140 16.83 18.67 7.45
CA HIS A 140 16.06 19.76 8.06
C HIS A 140 16.42 21.10 7.42
#